data_AF-A0A1B3JJ50-F1
#
_entry.id   AF-A0A1B3JJ50-F1
#
_cell.length_a   1.000
_cell.length_b   1.000
_cell.length_c   1.000
_cell.angle_alpha   90.00
_cell.angle_beta   90.00
_cell.angle_gamma   90.00
#
_symmetry.space_group_name_H-M   'P 1'
#
loop_
_entity.id
_entity.type
_entity.pdbx_description
1 polymer ?
#
loop_
_entity_poly.entity_id
_entity_poly.type
_entity_poly.pdbx_seq_one_letter_code
_entity_poly.pdbx_strand_id
1 'polypeptide(L)'
;MNILLLDGGKTFGHSNGQLNHTLHATAREVLANLGHQVQETVIEQGYEITTEIEKFLWMDAVIWQMPGWWMGEPWTVKKYIDEVFTAGHGKLYQSDGRHRVNPTEGYGTGGLLGGKKHML
;
A
#
# COMPACT_ATOMS: atom_id res chain seq x y z
N MET A 1 6.22 15.50 -4.72
CA MET A 1 5.56 14.71 -3.66
C MET A 1 6.36 13.45 -3.43
N ASN A 2 6.15 12.83 -2.28
CA ASN A 2 6.71 11.55 -1.90
C ASN A 2 5.73 10.46 -2.35
N ILE A 3 6.16 9.54 -3.21
CA ILE A 3 5.31 8.48 -3.75
C ILE A 3 5.87 7.12 -3.34
N LEU A 4 5.04 6.32 -2.70
CA LEU A 4 5.32 4.92 -2.42
C LEU A 4 4.77 4.05 -3.55
N LEU A 5 5.63 3.27 -4.20
CA LEU A 5 5.23 2.27 -5.19
C LEU A 5 5.29 0.88 -4.56
N LEU A 6 4.18 0.15 -4.59
CA LEU A 6 4.08 -1.22 -4.10
C LEU A 6 3.85 -2.15 -5.28
N ASP A 7 4.84 -3.00 -5.56
CA ASP A 7 4.77 -4.03 -6.59
C ASP A 7 4.23 -5.33 -5.98
N GLY A 8 2.98 -5.64 -6.31
CA GLY A 8 2.29 -6.88 -5.99
C GLY A 8 2.46 -7.99 -7.04
N GLY A 9 3.32 -7.78 -8.04
CA GLY A 9 3.69 -8.80 -9.01
C GLY A 9 4.20 -10.07 -8.33
N LYS A 10 3.69 -11.22 -8.79
CA LYS A 10 4.01 -12.53 -8.23
C LYS A 10 4.15 -13.59 -9.32
N THR A 11 5.17 -14.44 -9.20
CA THR A 11 5.28 -15.65 -10.02
C THR A 11 4.53 -16.82 -9.37
N PHE A 12 3.45 -17.28 -10.01
CA PHE A 12 2.64 -18.42 -9.55
C PHE A 12 1.65 -18.87 -10.62
N GLY A 13 1.49 -20.18 -10.80
CA GLY A 13 0.58 -20.75 -11.79
C GLY A 13 0.90 -20.24 -13.20
N HIS A 14 -0.08 -19.57 -13.84
CA HIS A 14 0.08 -18.97 -15.17
C HIS A 14 0.55 -17.50 -15.15
N SER A 15 0.76 -16.92 -13.96
CA SER A 15 1.22 -15.53 -13.80
C SER A 15 2.73 -15.51 -13.60
N ASN A 16 3.44 -14.75 -14.44
CA ASN A 16 4.90 -14.58 -14.38
C ASN A 16 5.35 -13.28 -13.70
N GLY A 17 4.43 -12.45 -13.21
CA GLY A 17 4.73 -11.13 -12.63
C GLY A 17 5.22 -10.04 -13.60
N GLN A 18 5.78 -10.42 -14.76
CA GLN A 18 6.51 -9.53 -15.67
C GLN A 18 5.79 -8.22 -16.01
N LEU A 19 4.50 -8.25 -16.37
CA LEU A 19 3.75 -7.03 -16.70
C LEU A 19 3.70 -6.05 -15.52
N ASN A 20 3.51 -6.55 -14.29
CA ASN A 20 3.51 -5.70 -13.10
C ASN A 20 4.88 -5.07 -12.87
N HIS A 21 5.95 -5.86 -12.95
CA HIS A 21 7.31 -5.34 -12.82
C HIS A 21 7.65 -4.29 -13.88
N THR A 22 7.19 -4.49 -15.13
CA THR A 22 7.37 -3.51 -16.22
C THR A 22 6.59 -2.21 -15.96
N LEU A 23 5.32 -2.30 -15.56
CA LEU A 23 4.50 -1.12 -15.27
C LEU A 23 5.01 -0.38 -14.03
N HIS A 24 5.46 -1.11 -13.00
CA HIS A 24 6.06 -0.56 -11.80
C HIS A 24 7.37 0.18 -12.11
N ALA A 25 8.27 -0.42 -12.90
CA ALA A 25 9.49 0.23 -13.36
C ALA A 25 9.20 1.48 -14.20
N THR A 26 8.19 1.40 -15.08
CA THR A 26 7.72 2.54 -15.89
C THR A 26 7.20 3.68 -15.01
N ALA A 27 6.38 3.37 -14.00
CA ALA A 27 5.86 4.34 -13.05
C ALA A 27 7.00 5.02 -12.28
N ARG A 28 7.98 4.23 -11.78
CA ARG A 28 9.16 4.76 -11.11
C ARG A 28 9.91 5.77 -11.98
N GLU A 29 10.20 5.41 -13.24
CA GLU A 29 10.91 6.27 -14.17
C GLU A 29 10.14 7.56 -14.48
N VAL A 30 8.85 7.44 -14.81
CA VAL A 30 7.99 8.59 -15.11
C VAL A 30 7.89 9.53 -13.91
N LEU A 31 7.58 9.01 -12.73
CA LEU A 31 7.39 9.82 -11.53
C LEU A 31 8.69 10.50 -11.08
N ALA A 32 9.83 9.80 -11.17
CA ALA A 32 11.13 10.39 -10.90
C ALA A 32 11.45 11.52 -11.89
N ASN A 33 11.17 11.33 -13.19
CA ASN A 33 11.38 12.35 -14.22
C ASN A 33 10.45 13.57 -14.06
N LEU A 34 9.28 13.39 -13.44
CA LEU A 34 8.38 14.47 -13.04
C LEU A 34 8.81 15.18 -11.73
N GLY A 35 9.95 14.80 -11.15
CA GLY A 35 10.50 15.44 -9.96
C GLY A 35 9.87 14.96 -8.64
N HIS A 36 9.24 13.79 -8.62
CA HIS A 36 8.75 13.18 -7.39
C HIS A 36 9.83 12.35 -6.71
N GLN A 37 9.81 12.29 -5.38
CA GLN A 37 10.64 11.36 -4.63
C GLN A 37 9.90 10.02 -4.59
N VAL A 38 10.60 8.93 -4.90
CA VAL A 38 10.01 7.60 -4.99
C VAL A 38 10.69 6.65 -4.02
N GLN A 39 9.88 5.92 -3.25
CA GLN A 39 10.31 4.71 -2.54
C GLN A 39 9.50 3.55 -3.07
N GLU A 40 10.12 2.36 -3.14
CA GLU A 40 9.49 1.17 -3.69
C GLU A 40 9.61 -0.05 -2.76
N THR A 41 8.65 -0.96 -2.89
CA THR A 41 8.68 -2.28 -2.27
C THR A 41 8.21 -3.31 -3.29
N VAL A 42 9.01 -4.34 -3.51
CA VAL A 42 8.57 -5.54 -4.25
C VAL A 42 8.11 -6.57 -3.24
N ILE A 43 6.79 -6.74 -3.09
CA ILE A 43 6.18 -7.50 -1.99
C ILE A 43 6.63 -8.97 -2.01
N GLU A 44 6.80 -9.56 -3.20
CA GLU A 44 7.28 -10.94 -3.35
C GLU A 44 8.71 -11.16 -2.80
N GLN A 45 9.54 -10.11 -2.73
CA GLN A 45 10.92 -10.20 -2.20
C GLN A 45 10.98 -10.13 -0.66
N GLY A 46 9.84 -9.95 0.00
CA GLY A 46 9.78 -9.73 1.44
C GLY A 46 9.98 -8.27 1.83
N TYR A 47 9.66 -7.96 3.09
CA TYR A 47 9.66 -6.61 3.65
C TYR A 47 9.75 -6.67 5.18
N GLU A 48 10.31 -5.61 5.76
CA GLU A 48 10.29 -5.40 7.21
C GLU A 48 9.12 -4.52 7.59
N ILE A 49 8.22 -5.03 8.44
CA ILE A 49 6.94 -4.38 8.78
C ILE A 49 7.14 -2.94 9.26
N THR A 50 8.12 -2.72 10.14
CA THR A 50 8.41 -1.39 10.70
C THR A 50 8.88 -0.41 9.62
N THR A 51 9.72 -0.86 8.69
CA THR A 51 10.17 -0.05 7.55
C THR A 51 8.99 0.35 6.67
N GLU A 52 8.08 -0.58 6.37
CA GLU A 52 6.90 -0.28 5.54
C GLU A 52 5.97 0.73 6.20
N ILE A 53 5.77 0.65 7.52
CA ILE A 53 5.01 1.66 8.28
C ILE A 53 5.63 3.05 8.09
N GLU A 54 6.97 3.17 8.19
CA GLU A 54 7.65 4.46 8.00
C GLU A 54 7.50 4.98 6.55
N LYS A 55 7.49 4.09 5.54
CA LYS A 55 7.17 4.48 4.15
C LYS A 55 5.76 5.06 4.02
N PHE A 56 4.76 4.48 4.69
CA PHE A 56 3.39 5.01 4.72
C PHE A 56 3.29 6.37 5.44
N LEU A 57 4.11 6.61 6.47
CA LEU A 57 4.19 7.91 7.13
C LEU A 57 4.85 8.96 6.22
N TRP A 58 5.90 8.57 5.49
CA TRP A 58 6.68 9.42 4.60
C TRP A 58 5.92 9.86 3.33
N MET A 59 5.08 8.98 2.75
CA MET A 59 4.45 9.21 1.45
C MET A 59 3.33 10.26 1.48
N ASP A 60 3.13 10.97 0.37
CA ASP A 60 1.93 11.75 0.08
C ASP A 60 0.89 10.90 -0.66
N ALA A 61 1.36 9.96 -1.50
CA ALA A 61 0.54 9.03 -2.25
C ALA A 61 1.17 7.62 -2.31
N VAL A 62 0.33 6.60 -2.39
CA VAL A 62 0.73 5.20 -2.65
C VAL A 62 0.10 4.67 -3.93
N ILE A 63 0.86 3.93 -4.73
CA ILE A 63 0.38 3.24 -5.95
C ILE A 63 0.54 1.73 -5.73
N TRP A 64 -0.55 0.98 -5.96
CA TRP A 64 -0.62 -0.47 -5.80
C TRP A 64 -0.59 -1.18 -7.15
N GLN A 65 0.60 -1.38 -7.71
CA GLN A 65 0.74 -2.11 -8.98
C GLN A 65 0.62 -3.61 -8.73
N MET A 66 -0.51 -4.22 -9.10
CA MET A 66 -0.76 -5.64 -8.83
C MET A 66 -1.65 -6.31 -9.89
N PRO A 67 -1.51 -7.63 -10.13
CA PRO A 67 -2.41 -8.37 -11.01
C PRO A 67 -3.73 -8.69 -10.30
N GLY A 68 -4.82 -8.82 -11.06
CA GLY A 68 -6.07 -9.37 -10.55
C GLY A 68 -5.99 -10.88 -10.38
N TRP A 69 -6.07 -11.39 -9.15
CA TRP A 69 -6.18 -12.81 -8.82
C TRP A 69 -7.49 -13.07 -8.09
N TRP A 70 -8.34 -13.93 -8.65
CA TRP A 70 -9.65 -14.25 -8.08
C TRP A 70 -10.46 -13.00 -7.66
N MET A 71 -10.61 -12.07 -8.62
CA MET A 71 -11.39 -10.84 -8.49
C MET A 71 -10.78 -9.76 -7.57
N GLY A 72 -9.55 -9.94 -7.08
CA GLY A 72 -8.89 -8.97 -6.19
C GLY A 72 -7.36 -9.02 -6.26
N GLU A 73 -6.73 -8.53 -5.20
CA GLU A 73 -5.28 -8.57 -5.03
C GLU A 73 -4.75 -9.99 -4.76
N PRO A 74 -3.49 -10.29 -5.13
CA PRO A 74 -2.85 -11.53 -4.72
C PRO A 74 -2.77 -11.63 -3.19
N TRP A 75 -2.83 -12.86 -2.66
CA TRP A 75 -2.78 -13.09 -1.21
C TRP A 75 -1.54 -12.49 -0.53
N THR A 76 -0.42 -12.36 -1.24
CA THR A 76 0.80 -11.72 -0.73
C THR A 76 0.61 -10.23 -0.48
N VAL A 77 -0.15 -9.54 -1.34
CA VAL A 77 -0.52 -8.13 -1.15
C VAL A 77 -1.49 -8.01 0.01
N LYS A 78 -2.47 -8.93 0.11
CA LYS A 78 -3.38 -8.94 1.26
C LYS A 78 -2.65 -9.18 2.58
N LYS A 79 -1.68 -10.10 2.61
CA LYS A 79 -0.80 -10.33 3.77
C LYS A 79 -0.02 -9.08 4.14
N TYR A 80 0.53 -8.35 3.15
CA TYR A 80 1.20 -7.07 3.37
C TYR A 80 0.29 -6.06 4.06
N ILE A 81 -0.94 -5.90 3.55
CA ILE A 81 -1.93 -5.00 4.18
C ILE A 81 -2.23 -5.47 5.61
N ASP A 82 -2.49 -6.76 5.80
CA ASP A 82 -2.83 -7.32 7.11
C ASP A 82 -1.72 -7.13 8.14
N GLU A 83 -0.46 -7.29 7.76
CA GLU A 83 0.67 -7.11 8.66
C GLU A 83 1.00 -5.64 8.89
N VAL A 84 1.15 -4.86 7.82
CA VAL A 84 1.61 -3.45 7.90
C VAL A 84 0.53 -2.56 8.48
N PHE A 85 -0.74 -2.69 8.07
CA PHE A 85 -1.79 -1.82 8.57
C PHE A 85 -2.12 -2.14 10.02
N THR A 86 -2.18 -3.42 10.39
CA THR A 86 -2.44 -3.83 11.78
C THR A 86 -1.31 -3.39 12.71
N ALA A 87 -0.06 -3.64 12.34
CA ALA A 87 1.09 -3.19 13.13
C ALA A 87 1.24 -1.65 13.14
N GLY A 88 0.64 -0.98 12.16
CA GLY A 88 0.55 0.47 12.07
C GLY A 88 -0.44 1.12 13.05
N HIS A 89 -1.07 0.37 13.96
CA HIS A 89 -1.93 0.94 14.99
C HIS A 89 -1.19 2.02 15.82
N GLY A 90 -1.85 3.15 16.05
CA GLY A 90 -1.28 4.34 16.71
C GLY A 90 -0.41 5.23 15.80
N LYS A 91 -0.09 4.79 14.57
CA LYS A 91 0.65 5.57 13.56
C LYS A 91 -0.16 5.83 12.30
N LEU A 92 -0.77 4.80 11.73
CA LEU A 92 -1.56 4.84 10.50
C LEU A 92 -3.06 5.03 10.78
N TYR A 93 -3.54 4.44 11.87
CA TYR A 93 -4.91 4.61 12.38
C TYR A 93 -4.93 4.51 13.91
N GLN A 94 -5.90 5.15 14.54
CA GLN A 94 -6.07 5.13 16.00
C GLN A 94 -7.15 4.15 16.45
N SER A 95 -8.24 4.05 15.69
CA SER A 95 -9.40 3.22 16.01
C SER A 95 -10.26 3.00 14.76
N ASP A 96 -11.41 2.35 14.93
CA ASP A 96 -12.42 2.29 13.87
C ASP A 96 -13.22 3.60 13.72
N GLY A 97 -13.05 4.57 14.61
CA GLY A 97 -13.72 5.88 14.60
C GLY A 97 -15.05 5.95 15.37
N ARG A 98 -15.59 4.82 15.85
CA ARG A 98 -16.87 4.79 16.57
C ARG A 98 -16.71 5.22 18.02
N HIS A 99 -17.79 5.74 18.61
CA HIS A 99 -17.86 6.05 20.04
C HIS A 99 -18.91 5.19 20.74
N ARG A 100 -18.64 4.78 21.98
CA ARG A 100 -19.53 3.88 22.75
C ARG A 100 -20.95 4.43 22.92
N VAL A 101 -21.12 5.75 22.95
CA VAL A 101 -22.43 6.41 23.09
C VAL A 101 -23.28 6.37 21.82
N ASN A 102 -22.64 6.34 20.64
CA ASN A 102 -23.28 6.27 19.31
C ASN A 102 -22.62 5.13 18.49
N PRO A 103 -22.84 3.86 18.86
CA PRO A 103 -22.06 2.74 18.35
C PRO A 103 -22.32 2.38 16.87
N THR A 104 -23.36 2.95 16.25
CA THR A 104 -23.72 2.72 14.84
C THR A 104 -23.12 3.76 13.89
N GLU A 105 -22.46 4.80 14.40
CA GLU A 105 -21.91 5.92 13.62
C GLU A 105 -20.39 5.96 13.70
N GLY A 106 -19.73 6.43 12.65
CA GLY A 106 -18.29 6.72 12.65
C GLY A 106 -17.37 5.58 12.25
N TYR A 107 -17.89 4.40 11.85
CA TYR A 107 -17.02 3.35 11.33
C TYR A 107 -16.26 3.82 10.09
N GLY A 108 -14.93 3.71 10.12
CA GLY A 108 -14.03 4.15 9.06
C GLY A 108 -13.44 5.55 9.24
N THR A 109 -13.77 6.29 10.31
CA THR A 109 -13.29 7.68 10.49
C THR A 109 -12.09 7.81 11.44
N GLY A 110 -11.51 6.70 11.93
CA GLY A 110 -10.42 6.69 12.91
C GLY A 110 -9.00 6.68 12.33
N GLY A 111 -8.83 6.97 11.03
CA GLY A 111 -7.53 7.01 10.36
C GLY A 111 -6.68 8.23 10.78
N LEU A 112 -5.35 8.07 10.76
CA LEU A 112 -4.39 9.14 11.11
C LEU A 112 -3.71 9.76 9.88
N LEU A 113 -3.84 9.13 8.71
CA LEU A 113 -3.19 9.55 7.47
C LEU A 113 -4.08 10.46 6.60
N GLY A 114 -4.88 11.33 7.23
CA GLY A 114 -5.76 12.25 6.52
C GLY A 114 -5.01 13.08 5.47
N GLY A 115 -5.59 13.22 4.27
CA GLY A 115 -5.00 13.98 3.16
C GLY A 115 -4.11 13.17 2.21
N LYS A 116 -3.54 12.04 2.65
CA LYS A 116 -2.78 11.14 1.79
C LYS A 116 -3.67 10.47 0.73
N LYS A 117 -3.09 10.08 -0.40
CA LYS A 117 -3.81 9.52 -1.56
C LYS A 117 -3.40 8.08 -1.85
N HIS A 118 -4.26 7.35 -2.56
CA HIS A 118 -3.93 6.04 -3.10
C HIS A 118 -4.43 5.89 -4.54
N MET A 119 -3.77 5.05 -5.32
CA MET A 119 -4.15 4.64 -6.66
C MET A 119 -3.93 3.13 -6.81
N LEU A 120 -4.82 2.46 -7.54
CA LEU A 120 -4.66 1.07 -7.96
C LEU A 120 -4.14 1.04 -9.40
#